data_AF-A0A4Q8ADY8-F1
#
_entry.id   AF-A0A4Q8ADY8-F1
#
_cell.length_a   1.000
_cell.length_b   1.000
_cell.length_c   1.000
_cell.angle_alpha   90.00
_cell.angle_beta   90.00
_cell.angle_gamma   90.00
#
_symmetry.space_group_name_H-M   'P 1'
#
loop_
_entity.id
_entity.type
_entity.pdbx_description
1 polymer ?
#
loop_
_entity_poly.entity_id
_entity_poly.type
_entity_poly.pdbx_seq_one_letter_code
_entity_poly.pdbx_strand_id
1 'polypeptide(L)'
;MGYGPETRKHARSRWIVAVYVAVAIFVVGALVAVVMSFAAQRSPEPDPTDTPPPTGDVTPVTPPSETSEPGEPSPVPTSGPIDPGGPLDNQDPHPADWANETQIRVYTFGSSSCPARLDRVEVVAADEITVHFDGSYGNQVCTMDYVGKEHIVDVPEEASGRPLMVRVLVEQ
;
A
#
# COMPACT_ATOMS: atom_id res chain seq x y z
N MET A 1 4.13 -46.71 54.79
CA MET A 1 3.95 -47.17 53.40
C MET A 1 2.78 -46.36 52.85
N GLY A 2 3.02 -45.25 52.13
CA GLY A 2 3.14 -45.16 50.66
C GLY A 2 1.76 -44.71 50.12
N TYR A 3 1.55 -43.73 49.24
CA TYR A 3 2.32 -43.05 48.18
C TYR A 3 1.68 -41.66 47.96
N GLY A 4 2.47 -40.61 47.75
CA GLY A 4 1.99 -39.23 47.57
C GLY A 4 1.68 -38.83 46.11
N PRO A 5 0.69 -37.95 45.86
CA PRO A 5 0.27 -37.53 44.52
C PRO A 5 1.08 -36.32 43.99
N GLU A 6 2.39 -36.46 43.80
CA GLU A 6 3.27 -35.37 43.31
C GLU A 6 3.56 -35.44 41.79
N THR A 7 3.21 -36.54 41.10
CA THR A 7 3.73 -36.79 39.73
C THR A 7 2.94 -36.14 38.57
N ARG A 8 1.74 -35.58 38.79
CA ARG A 8 0.91 -35.06 37.68
C ARG A 8 1.34 -33.71 37.10
N LYS A 9 2.06 -32.88 37.85
CA LYS A 9 2.46 -31.53 37.38
C LYS A 9 3.59 -31.59 36.35
N HIS A 10 4.52 -32.54 36.50
CA HIS A 10 5.65 -32.69 35.58
C HIS A 10 5.27 -33.23 34.21
N ALA A 11 4.22 -34.07 34.12
CA ALA A 11 3.74 -34.60 32.84
C ALA A 11 3.11 -33.52 31.94
N ARG A 12 2.37 -32.56 32.52
CA ARG A 12 1.74 -31.47 31.77
C ARG A 12 2.74 -30.44 31.25
N SER A 13 3.78 -30.12 32.03
CA SER A 13 4.84 -29.21 31.59
C SER A 13 5.65 -29.77 30.42
N ARG A 14 5.97 -31.07 30.44
CA ARG A 14 6.71 -31.73 29.35
C ARG A 14 5.91 -31.80 28.04
N TRP A 15 4.58 -31.95 28.13
CA TRP A 15 3.70 -31.94 26.96
C TRP A 15 3.64 -30.56 26.30
N ILE A 16 3.54 -29.49 27.09
CA ILE A 16 3.53 -28.10 26.57
C ILE A 16 4.86 -27.79 25.87
N VAL A 17 6.00 -28.14 26.47
CA VAL A 17 7.32 -27.91 25.86
C VAL A 17 7.47 -28.67 24.54
N ALA A 18 6.98 -29.92 24.45
CA ALA A 18 7.01 -30.70 23.21
C ALA A 18 6.17 -30.07 22.09
N VAL A 19 4.99 -29.52 22.42
CA VAL A 19 4.13 -28.82 21.46
C VAL A 19 4.82 -27.54 20.95
N TYR A 20 5.41 -26.74 21.83
CA TYR A 20 6.15 -25.54 21.42
C TYR A 20 7.33 -25.85 20.51
N VAL A 21 8.10 -26.90 20.81
CA VAL A 21 9.22 -27.33 19.96
C VAL A 21 8.74 -27.79 18.59
N ALA A 22 7.65 -28.55 18.51
CA ALA A 22 7.09 -28.99 17.23
C ALA A 22 6.58 -27.82 16.37
N VAL A 23 5.90 -26.84 16.99
CA VAL A 23 5.44 -25.63 16.31
C VAL A 23 6.64 -24.79 15.81
N ALA A 24 7.67 -24.61 16.63
CA ALA A 24 8.87 -23.86 16.24
C ALA A 24 9.59 -24.52 15.04
N ILE A 25 9.72 -25.85 15.03
CA ILE A 25 10.31 -26.59 13.91
C ILE A 25 9.48 -26.38 12.64
N PHE A 26 8.15 -26.42 12.74
CA PHE A 26 7.27 -26.22 11.59
C PHE A 26 7.38 -24.80 11.00
N VAL A 27 7.41 -23.78 11.87
CA VAL A 27 7.55 -22.38 11.45
C VAL A 27 8.92 -22.14 10.79
N VAL A 28 10.00 -22.66 11.36
CA VAL A 28 11.34 -22.56 10.77
C VAL A 28 11.40 -23.28 9.42
N GLY A 29 10.81 -24.47 9.31
CA GLY A 29 10.72 -25.21 8.05
C GLY A 29 9.96 -24.44 6.96
N ALA A 30 8.83 -23.82 7.32
CA ALA A 30 8.05 -23.00 6.39
C ALA A 30 8.82 -21.75 5.92
N LEU A 31 9.51 -21.05 6.83
CA LEU A 31 10.34 -19.90 6.49
C LEU A 31 11.48 -20.27 5.53
N VAL A 32 12.16 -21.39 5.76
CA VAL A 32 13.23 -21.87 4.86
C VAL A 32 12.69 -22.19 3.46
N ALA A 33 11.49 -22.77 3.35
CA ALA A 33 10.87 -23.07 2.07
C ALA A 33 10.49 -21.79 1.28
N VAL A 34 10.01 -20.75 1.97
CA VAL A 34 9.71 -19.45 1.35
C VAL A 34 10.99 -18.78 0.83
N VAL A 35 12.07 -18.77 1.63
CA VAL A 35 13.36 -18.19 1.21
C VAL A 35 13.95 -18.93 0.00
N MET A 36 13.88 -20.26 -0.02
CA MET A 36 14.34 -21.07 -1.17
C MET A 36 13.53 -20.78 -2.44
N SER A 37 12.22 -20.48 -2.32
CA SER A 37 11.36 -20.19 -3.47
C SER A 37 11.67 -18.82 -4.12
N PHE A 38 12.12 -17.84 -3.34
CA PHE A 38 12.53 -16.53 -3.85
C PHE A 38 13.85 -16.58 -4.64
N ALA A 39 14.75 -17.51 -4.33
CA ALA A 39 16.03 -17.62 -5.04
C ALA A 39 15.91 -18.13 -6.48
N ALA A 40 14.80 -18.81 -6.83
CA ALA A 40 14.61 -19.40 -8.16
C ALA A 40 14.01 -18.45 -9.21
N GLN A 41 13.57 -17.23 -8.84
CA GLN A 41 12.88 -16.32 -9.76
C GLN A 41 13.77 -15.24 -10.40
N ARG A 42 15.10 -15.34 -10.33
CA ARG A 42 15.97 -14.44 -11.09
C ARG A 42 15.89 -14.78 -12.59
N SER A 43 14.93 -14.18 -13.26
CA SER A 43 14.82 -14.17 -14.72
C SER A 43 16.00 -13.40 -15.32
N PRO A 44 16.61 -13.86 -16.43
CA PRO A 44 17.67 -13.11 -17.10
C PRO A 44 17.15 -11.79 -17.66
N GLU A 45 17.90 -10.73 -17.42
CA GLU A 45 17.62 -9.37 -17.88
C GLU A 45 17.57 -9.32 -19.43
N PRO A 46 16.62 -8.60 -20.04
CA PRO A 46 16.56 -8.47 -21.49
C PRO A 46 17.76 -7.67 -22.02
N ASP A 47 18.36 -8.19 -23.10
CA ASP A 47 19.48 -7.59 -23.82
C ASP A 47 19.08 -6.19 -24.37
N PRO A 48 19.81 -5.11 -24.04
CA PRO A 48 19.46 -3.74 -24.43
C PRO A 48 19.66 -3.43 -25.93
N THR A 49 20.03 -4.41 -26.76
CA THR A 49 20.51 -4.14 -28.13
C THR A 49 19.40 -4.16 -29.21
N ASP A 50 18.13 -4.42 -28.86
CA ASP A 50 17.06 -4.66 -29.85
C ASP A 50 16.03 -3.51 -29.99
N THR A 51 16.48 -2.25 -29.92
CA THR A 51 15.62 -1.08 -30.23
C THR A 51 15.95 -0.54 -31.62
N PRO A 52 15.06 -0.65 -32.62
CA PRO A 52 15.22 0.06 -33.89
C PRO A 52 15.07 1.58 -33.69
N PRO A 53 15.79 2.42 -34.47
CA PRO A 53 15.71 3.87 -34.34
C PRO A 53 14.32 4.40 -34.72
N PRO A 54 13.75 5.37 -33.98
CA PRO A 54 12.51 6.03 -34.38
C PRO A 54 12.76 6.85 -35.66
N THR A 55 12.20 6.40 -36.78
CA THR A 55 12.07 7.20 -37.99
C THR A 55 10.70 7.88 -37.96
N GLY A 56 10.67 9.15 -37.57
CA GLY A 56 9.46 9.94 -37.57
C GLY A 56 9.79 11.43 -37.60
N ASP A 57 9.66 12.03 -38.78
CA ASP A 57 9.74 13.47 -39.04
C ASP A 57 8.79 14.26 -38.13
N VAL A 58 9.33 15.09 -37.26
CA VAL A 58 8.55 16.09 -36.51
C VAL A 58 8.40 17.31 -37.41
N THR A 59 7.22 17.46 -38.02
CA THR A 59 6.81 18.73 -38.62
C THR A 59 6.60 19.75 -37.51
N PRO A 60 7.16 20.98 -37.59
CA PRO A 60 6.93 21.98 -36.55
C PRO A 60 5.49 22.50 -36.68
N VAL A 61 4.64 22.12 -35.72
CA VAL A 61 3.31 22.71 -35.55
C VAL A 61 3.48 24.07 -34.92
N THR A 62 3.16 25.13 -35.67
CA THR A 62 3.05 26.50 -35.17
C THR A 62 1.89 26.58 -34.17
N PRO A 63 2.09 26.99 -32.91
CA PRO A 63 0.99 27.19 -31.98
C PRO A 63 0.18 28.43 -32.36
N PRO A 64 -1.17 28.41 -32.26
CA PRO A 64 -1.96 29.63 -32.36
C PRO A 64 -1.72 30.50 -31.12
N SER A 65 -1.50 31.80 -31.34
CA SER A 65 -1.57 32.81 -30.30
C SER A 65 -3.02 32.95 -29.84
N GLU A 66 -3.37 32.35 -28.71
CA GLU A 66 -4.59 32.70 -27.98
C GLU A 66 -4.24 33.51 -26.73
N THR A 67 -4.48 34.82 -26.84
CA THR A 67 -4.70 35.71 -25.72
C THR A 67 -5.98 35.27 -25.01
N SER A 68 -5.85 34.81 -23.77
CA SER A 68 -6.95 34.73 -22.80
C SER A 68 -6.37 34.90 -21.41
N GLU A 69 -6.67 36.04 -20.79
CA GLU A 69 -6.44 36.30 -19.38
C GLU A 69 -7.61 35.70 -18.59
N PRO A 70 -7.37 34.84 -17.58
CA PRO A 70 -8.20 34.93 -16.38
C PRO A 70 -7.51 34.52 -15.06
N GLY A 71 -7.75 35.33 -14.02
CA GLY A 71 -7.93 34.87 -12.63
C GLY A 71 -6.68 34.47 -11.84
N GLU A 72 -6.25 35.37 -10.96
CA GLU A 72 -5.27 35.14 -9.89
C GLU A 72 -5.65 33.93 -9.01
N PRO A 73 -4.83 32.87 -8.91
CA PRO A 73 -5.05 31.80 -7.94
C PRO A 73 -4.41 32.11 -6.59
N SER A 74 -5.19 31.82 -5.53
CA SER A 74 -4.85 31.87 -4.10
C SER A 74 -3.51 31.19 -3.74
N PRO A 75 -2.90 31.54 -2.58
CA PRO A 75 -1.57 31.08 -2.20
C PRO A 75 -1.48 29.56 -2.08
N VAL A 76 -0.53 28.98 -2.81
CA VAL A 76 -0.09 27.57 -2.73
C VAL A 76 0.48 27.30 -1.33
N PRO A 77 0.06 26.25 -0.60
CA PRO A 77 0.79 25.84 0.60
C PRO A 77 2.17 25.30 0.19
N THR A 78 3.21 25.90 0.75
CA THR A 78 4.61 25.52 0.57
C THR A 78 4.81 24.03 0.85
N SER A 79 4.93 23.24 -0.21
CA SER A 79 5.41 21.86 -0.16
C SER A 79 6.94 21.90 -0.03
N GLY A 80 7.50 21.01 0.80
CA GLY A 80 8.93 20.81 0.92
C GLY A 80 9.59 20.35 -0.40
N PRO A 81 10.91 20.09 -0.41
CA PRO A 81 11.64 19.74 -1.63
C PRO A 81 11.05 18.50 -2.30
N ILE A 82 10.51 18.67 -3.51
CA ILE A 82 10.07 17.58 -4.38
C ILE A 82 11.29 17.08 -5.15
N ASP A 83 11.66 15.82 -4.97
CA ASP A 83 12.66 15.14 -5.81
C ASP A 83 11.94 14.51 -7.03
N PRO A 84 12.18 15.00 -8.27
CA PRO A 84 11.43 14.58 -9.45
C PRO A 84 11.90 13.24 -10.06
N GLY A 85 12.70 12.43 -9.35
CA GLY A 85 13.35 11.25 -9.94
C GLY A 85 13.34 9.97 -9.09
N GLY A 86 12.65 9.91 -7.96
CA GLY A 86 12.53 8.69 -7.16
C GLY A 86 11.58 7.67 -7.80
N PRO A 87 11.82 6.35 -7.70
CA PRO A 87 10.79 5.36 -7.98
C PRO A 87 9.56 5.67 -7.11
N LEU A 88 8.38 5.78 -7.73
CA LEU A 88 7.11 5.85 -7.02
C LEU A 88 6.90 4.50 -6.32
N ASP A 89 7.48 4.33 -5.15
CA ASP A 89 7.12 3.25 -4.28
C ASP A 89 5.72 3.53 -3.73
N ASN A 90 4.95 2.49 -3.46
CA ASN A 90 3.65 2.57 -2.78
C ASN A 90 3.79 3.07 -1.31
N GLN A 91 4.84 3.84 -1.00
CA GLN A 91 5.18 4.38 0.31
C GLN A 91 5.07 5.91 0.36
N ASP A 92 4.78 6.59 -0.74
CA ASP A 92 4.35 7.97 -0.67
C ASP A 92 3.09 8.06 0.21
N PRO A 93 3.08 8.86 1.29
CA PRO A 93 1.92 8.96 2.16
C PRO A 93 0.75 9.52 1.36
N HIS A 94 -0.24 8.68 1.08
CA HIS A 94 -1.51 9.12 0.54
C HIS A 94 -2.07 10.20 1.48
N PRO A 95 -2.30 11.43 0.97
CA PRO A 95 -2.81 12.51 1.80
C PRO A 95 -4.16 12.10 2.40
N ALA A 96 -4.32 12.36 3.70
CA ALA A 96 -5.58 12.18 4.39
C ALA A 96 -5.82 13.34 5.37
N ASP A 97 -7.07 13.78 5.46
CA ASP A 97 -7.53 14.82 6.38
C ASP A 97 -8.92 14.51 6.94
N TRP A 98 -9.32 15.20 8.01
CA TRP A 98 -10.67 15.03 8.57
C TRP A 98 -11.69 15.75 7.69
N ALA A 99 -12.71 15.03 7.23
CA ALA A 99 -13.85 15.62 6.55
C ALA A 99 -14.89 16.15 7.55
N ASN A 100 -15.05 15.47 8.68
CA ASN A 100 -15.86 15.87 9.83
C ASN A 100 -15.41 15.09 11.09
N GLU A 101 -16.23 14.99 12.14
CA GLU A 101 -15.87 14.34 13.41
C GLU A 101 -15.72 12.81 13.32
N THR A 102 -16.39 12.18 12.34
CA THR A 102 -16.46 10.71 12.20
C THR A 102 -15.95 10.21 10.85
N GLN A 103 -15.57 11.11 9.94
CA GLN A 103 -15.13 10.76 8.60
C GLN A 103 -13.80 11.41 8.26
N ILE A 104 -12.95 10.62 7.63
CA ILE A 104 -11.73 11.11 6.99
C ILE A 104 -11.91 11.13 5.48
N ARG A 105 -11.18 12.03 4.85
CA ARG A 105 -11.02 12.10 3.40
C ARG A 105 -9.65 11.56 3.08
N VAL A 106 -9.57 10.63 2.13
CA VAL A 106 -8.35 9.98 1.68
C VAL A 106 -8.19 10.21 0.19
N TYR A 107 -6.98 10.56 -0.24
CA TYR A 107 -6.66 10.80 -1.65
C TYR A 107 -5.78 9.69 -2.20
N THR A 108 -6.32 8.94 -3.17
CA THR A 108 -5.56 7.98 -4.00
C THR A 108 -5.18 8.64 -5.32
N PHE A 109 -4.10 8.20 -5.96
CA PHE A 109 -3.68 8.73 -7.26
C PHE A 109 -3.56 7.60 -8.28
N GLY A 110 -4.03 7.84 -9.50
CA GLY A 110 -4.01 6.86 -10.58
C GLY A 110 -4.69 7.38 -11.84
N SER A 111 -5.01 6.46 -12.75
CA SER A 111 -5.75 6.77 -13.98
C SER A 111 -7.17 7.25 -13.67
N SER A 112 -7.63 8.34 -14.28
CA SER A 112 -9.00 8.83 -14.04
C SER A 112 -10.08 7.85 -14.49
N SER A 113 -9.79 7.02 -15.51
CA SER A 113 -10.70 5.97 -15.99
C SER A 113 -10.68 4.70 -15.13
N CYS A 114 -9.64 4.52 -14.31
CA CYS A 114 -9.43 3.36 -13.45
C CYS A 114 -9.03 3.84 -12.05
N PRO A 115 -9.95 4.42 -11.26
CA PRO A 115 -9.64 4.83 -9.89
C PRO A 115 -9.56 3.61 -8.98
N ALA A 116 -8.66 3.64 -7.99
CA ALA A 116 -8.67 2.67 -6.89
C ALA A 116 -10.03 2.71 -6.17
N ARG A 117 -10.52 1.55 -5.71
CA ARG A 117 -11.81 1.40 -5.02
C ARG A 117 -11.58 1.10 -3.55
N LEU A 118 -12.33 1.74 -2.65
CA LEU A 118 -12.28 1.40 -1.23
C LEU A 118 -12.71 -0.06 -1.04
N ASP A 119 -11.83 -0.89 -0.47
CA ASP A 119 -12.12 -2.30 -0.17
C ASP A 119 -12.62 -2.42 1.27
N ARG A 120 -11.77 -2.04 2.24
CA ARG A 120 -12.08 -2.18 3.67
C ARG A 120 -11.30 -1.19 4.54
N VAL A 121 -11.80 -0.99 5.76
CA VAL A 121 -11.10 -0.29 6.83
C VAL A 121 -10.82 -1.27 7.96
N GLU A 122 -9.57 -1.36 8.36
CA GLU A 122 -9.09 -2.23 9.41
C GLU A 122 -8.63 -1.39 10.61
N VAL A 123 -9.14 -1.71 11.79
CA VAL A 123 -8.69 -1.08 13.04
C VAL A 123 -7.49 -1.87 13.58
N VAL A 124 -6.32 -1.24 13.57
CA VAL A 124 -5.07 -1.84 14.06
C VAL A 124 -4.90 -1.58 15.55
N ALA A 125 -5.24 -0.37 15.99
CA ALA A 125 -5.24 0.06 17.38
C ALA A 125 -6.33 1.13 17.60
N ALA A 126 -6.53 1.54 18.85
CA ALA A 126 -7.48 2.62 19.15
C ALA A 126 -7.13 3.92 18.39
N ASP A 127 -5.84 4.19 18.20
CA ASP A 127 -5.29 5.37 17.53
C ASP A 127 -4.73 5.06 16.13
N GLU A 128 -4.99 3.88 15.55
CA GLU A 128 -4.44 3.50 14.24
C GLU A 128 -5.44 2.69 13.41
N ILE A 129 -5.68 3.14 12.18
CA ILE A 129 -6.45 2.42 11.17
C ILE A 129 -5.64 2.22 9.90
N THR A 130 -5.97 1.15 9.17
CA THR A 130 -5.49 0.89 7.81
C THR A 130 -6.66 0.91 6.85
N VAL A 131 -6.62 1.78 5.85
CA VAL A 131 -7.60 1.87 4.77
C VAL A 131 -7.04 1.12 3.58
N HIS A 132 -7.73 0.08 3.16
CA HIS A 132 -7.35 -0.77 2.03
C HIS A 132 -8.15 -0.38 0.80
N PHE A 133 -7.46 -0.22 -0.32
CA PHE A 133 -8.02 0.05 -1.63
C PHE A 133 -7.64 -1.07 -2.60
N ASP A 134 -8.61 -1.49 -3.42
CA ASP A 134 -8.43 -2.32 -4.60
C ASP A 134 -8.05 -1.43 -5.79
N GLY A 135 -6.79 -1.49 -6.19
CA GLY A 135 -6.24 -0.92 -7.42
C GLY A 135 -6.29 -1.88 -8.62
N SER A 136 -6.87 -3.07 -8.48
CA SER A 136 -6.92 -4.02 -9.58
C SER A 136 -7.99 -3.64 -10.61
N TYR A 137 -7.54 -3.42 -11.85
CA TYR A 137 -8.41 -3.05 -12.97
C TYR A 137 -8.73 -4.23 -13.90
N GLY A 138 -8.21 -5.43 -13.60
CA GLY A 138 -8.37 -6.61 -14.44
C GLY A 138 -7.90 -6.37 -15.88
N ASN A 139 -8.78 -6.61 -16.85
CA ASN A 139 -8.51 -6.40 -18.28
C ASN A 139 -9.03 -5.04 -18.80
N GLN A 140 -9.33 -4.07 -17.92
CA GLN A 140 -9.77 -2.74 -18.36
C GLN A 140 -8.61 -1.97 -19.00
N VAL A 141 -8.93 -1.27 -20.09
CA VAL A 141 -8.01 -0.32 -20.71
C VAL A 141 -8.15 1.00 -19.97
N CYS A 142 -7.08 1.43 -19.31
CA CYS A 142 -7.02 2.68 -18.57
C CYS A 142 -6.42 3.80 -19.43
N THR A 143 -6.88 5.02 -19.19
CA THR A 143 -6.28 6.26 -19.67
C THR A 143 -4.92 6.48 -19.00
N MET A 144 -4.02 7.21 -19.67
CA MET A 144 -2.63 7.42 -19.24
C MET A 144 -2.43 8.66 -18.34
N ASP A 145 -3.50 9.29 -17.89
CA ASP A 145 -3.43 10.43 -16.99
C ASP A 145 -3.19 9.99 -15.53
N TYR A 146 -2.65 10.90 -14.71
CA TYR A 146 -2.41 10.68 -13.29
C TYR A 146 -3.14 11.75 -12.49
N VAL A 147 -4.26 11.37 -11.89
CA VAL A 147 -5.20 12.27 -11.22
C VAL A 147 -5.49 11.79 -9.81
N GLY A 148 -5.62 12.74 -8.88
CA GLY A 148 -6.07 12.48 -7.51
C GLY A 148 -7.55 12.17 -7.46
N LYS A 149 -7.90 11.08 -6.76
CA LYS A 149 -9.26 10.65 -6.47
C LYS A 149 -9.51 10.72 -4.97
N GLU A 150 -10.55 11.46 -4.62
CA GLU A 150 -11.05 11.58 -3.25
C GLU A 150 -11.94 10.39 -2.86
N HIS A 151 -11.78 9.92 -1.63
CA HIS A 151 -12.66 8.97 -0.95
C HIS A 151 -13.04 9.49 0.43
N ILE A 152 -14.32 9.43 0.78
CA ILE A 152 -14.81 9.67 2.14
C ILE A 152 -14.95 8.33 2.84
N VAL A 153 -14.29 8.20 3.98
CA VAL A 153 -14.19 6.95 4.74
C VAL A 153 -14.69 7.20 6.16
N ASP A 154 -15.67 6.39 6.60
CA ASP A 154 -16.13 6.39 7.98
C ASP A 154 -15.04 5.80 8.89
N VAL A 155 -14.75 6.50 9.99
CA VAL A 155 -13.83 6.03 11.03
C VAL A 155 -14.60 5.12 11.98
N PRO A 156 -14.21 3.84 12.13
CA PRO A 156 -14.88 2.94 13.07
C PRO A 156 -14.83 3.48 14.50
N GLU A 157 -15.90 3.27 15.28
CA GLU A 157 -16.00 3.78 16.66
C GLU A 157 -14.90 3.20 17.58
N GLU A 158 -14.39 2.01 17.23
CA GLU A 158 -13.28 1.37 17.91
C GLU A 158 -11.97 2.17 17.81
N ALA A 159 -11.81 2.97 16.74
CA ALA A 159 -10.67 3.85 16.49
C ALA A 159 -10.85 5.24 17.16
N SER A 160 -11.01 5.23 18.48
CA SER A 160 -11.30 6.41 19.31
C SER A 160 -10.06 7.19 19.79
N GLY A 161 -8.88 6.62 19.65
CA GLY A 161 -7.60 7.21 20.03
C GLY A 161 -7.26 8.45 19.21
N ARG A 162 -6.60 9.42 19.85
CA ARG A 162 -6.21 10.70 19.25
C ARG A 162 -4.76 11.02 19.63
N PRO A 163 -3.87 11.39 18.68
CA PRO A 163 -4.11 11.54 17.25
C PRO A 163 -4.45 10.21 16.55
N LEU A 164 -5.23 10.25 15.47
CA LEU A 164 -5.53 9.06 14.66
C LEU A 164 -4.47 8.92 13.56
N MET A 165 -3.77 7.80 13.55
CA MET A 165 -2.82 7.40 12.53
C MET A 165 -3.56 6.63 11.44
N VAL A 166 -3.40 7.08 10.19
CA VAL A 166 -4.05 6.46 9.03
C VAL A 166 -2.97 5.90 8.12
N ARG A 167 -2.99 4.59 7.91
CA ARG A 167 -2.24 3.94 6.82
C ARG A 167 -3.16 3.72 5.65
N VAL A 168 -2.65 3.93 4.46
CA VAL A 168 -3.39 3.68 3.22
C VAL A 168 -2.61 2.65 2.43
N LEU A 169 -3.27 1.55 2.07
CA LEU A 169 -2.71 0.49 1.25
C LEU A 169 -3.54 0.38 -0.03
N VAL A 170 -2.86 0.36 -1.17
CA VAL A 170 -3.48 0.12 -2.48
C VAL A 170 -2.93 -1.19 -3.01
N GLU A 171 -3.78 -2.21 -3.11
CA GLU A 171 -3.44 -3.53 -3.64
C GLU A 171 -3.68 -3.54 -5.16
N GLN A 172 -2.68 -3.88 -5.98
CA GLN A 172 -2.76 -3.85 -7.45
C GLN A 172 -3.13 -5.23 -8.03
#